data_AF-A0A0M8TMJ6-F1
#
_entry.id   AF-A0A0M8TMJ6-F1
#
_cell.length_a   1.000
_cell.length_b   1.000
_cell.length_c   1.000
_cell.angle_alpha   90.00
_cell.angle_beta   90.00
_cell.angle_gamma   90.00
#
_symmetry.space_group_name_H-M   'P 1'
#
loop_
_entity.id
_entity.type
_entity.pdbx_description
1 polymer ?
#
loop_
_entity_poly.entity_id
_entity_poly.type
_entity_poly.pdbx_seq_one_letter_code
_entity_poly.pdbx_strand_id
1 'polypeptide(L)'
;MTTSSHAANRQLAAALKGQAKRTGEQTPSVRGSDWRLATVTAENNDGTVTADDITGIRCMETYTQPRAGDLIVITQSSSGNWLALGRTTTVDPDWTPLTLAAGFQNPGHGYTASYLREGRRIYLRGRIGPTSGTIANNATLLTLPAAIQPAAVCAWAVVRDASVVPAVCRLEISLTGIVQTFQSSNLPTWVGLDGISYTI
;
A
#
# COMPACT_ATOMS: atom_id res chain seq x y z
N MET A 1 38.42 54.79 22.17
CA MET A 1 39.30 53.92 21.36
C MET A 1 38.66 53.73 20.00
N THR A 2 39.20 54.37 18.96
CA THR A 2 38.76 54.17 17.57
C THR A 2 39.34 52.85 17.06
N THR A 3 38.47 51.90 16.72
CA THR A 3 38.87 50.67 16.02
C THR A 3 39.62 51.02 14.74
N SER A 4 40.79 50.41 14.51
CA SER A 4 41.56 50.67 13.29
C SER A 4 40.78 50.21 12.05
N SER A 5 40.99 50.87 10.91
CA SER A 5 40.34 50.51 9.64
C SER A 5 40.55 49.03 9.26
N HIS A 6 41.71 48.46 9.59
CA HIS A 6 41.98 47.03 9.41
C HIS A 6 41.14 46.12 10.33
N ALA A 7 40.81 46.56 11.55
CA ALA A 7 39.92 45.82 12.43
C ALA A 7 38.48 45.81 11.88
N ALA A 8 38.00 46.96 11.41
CA ALA A 8 36.68 47.09 10.79
C ALA A 8 36.55 46.22 9.52
N ASN A 9 37.55 46.24 8.64
CA ASN A 9 37.55 45.43 7.41
C ASN A 9 37.54 43.92 7.70
N ARG A 10 38.28 43.46 8.73
CA ARG A 10 38.26 42.04 9.14
C ARG A 10 36.91 41.63 9.72
N GLN A 11 36.27 42.48 10.52
CA GLN A 11 34.94 42.22 11.06
C GLN A 11 33.89 42.14 9.95
N LEU A 12 33.94 43.06 8.97
CA LEU A 12 33.05 43.02 7.81
C LEU A 12 33.25 41.75 6.97
N ALA A 13 34.50 41.40 6.67
CA ALA A 13 34.80 40.16 5.92
C ALA A 13 34.30 38.91 6.66
N ALA A 14 34.46 38.85 7.99
CA ALA A 14 33.94 37.77 8.82
C ALA A 14 32.40 37.73 8.82
N ALA A 15 31.75 38.89 8.90
CA ALA A 15 30.29 39.00 8.85
C ALA A 15 29.74 38.56 7.49
N LEU A 16 30.35 39.00 6.38
CA LEU A 16 29.98 38.58 5.03
C LEU A 16 30.17 37.09 4.81
N LYS A 17 31.29 36.52 5.27
CA LYS A 17 31.52 35.07 5.21
C LYS A 17 30.49 34.29 6.03
N GLY A 18 30.14 34.79 7.22
CA GLY A 18 29.10 34.20 8.07
C GLY A 18 27.70 34.29 7.45
N GLN A 19 27.37 35.42 6.81
CA GLN A 19 26.11 35.59 6.10
C GLN A 19 26.02 34.69 4.87
N ALA A 20 27.05 34.67 4.02
CA ALA A 20 27.09 33.81 2.83
C ALA A 20 26.95 32.31 3.20
N LYS A 21 27.60 31.87 4.29
CA LYS A 21 27.43 30.50 4.80
C LYS A 21 26.00 30.21 5.22
N ARG A 22 25.38 31.07 6.03
CA ARG A 22 23.99 30.89 6.49
C ARG A 22 22.99 30.92 5.34
N THR A 23 23.16 31.83 4.39
CA THR A 23 22.32 31.91 3.19
C THR A 23 22.47 30.65 2.35
N GLY A 24 23.70 30.16 2.13
CA GLY A 24 23.92 28.90 1.41
C GLY A 24 23.32 27.70 2.13
N GLU A 25 23.44 27.63 3.46
CA GLU A 25 22.80 26.58 4.26
C GLU A 25 21.27 26.66 4.20
N GLN A 26 20.66 27.84 4.08
CA GLN A 26 19.20 27.98 4.06
C GLN A 26 18.59 27.97 2.65
N THR A 27 19.41 28.04 1.61
CA THR A 27 18.94 28.07 0.22
C THR A 27 18.93 26.64 -0.36
N PRO A 28 17.77 26.05 -0.68
CA PRO A 28 17.70 24.68 -1.20
C PRO A 28 18.52 24.46 -2.47
N SER A 29 18.57 25.46 -3.37
CA SER A 29 19.39 25.39 -4.59
C SER A 29 20.91 25.38 -4.34
N VAL A 30 21.37 25.73 -3.14
CA VAL A 30 22.78 25.76 -2.74
C VAL A 30 23.17 24.54 -1.87
N ARG A 31 22.24 24.00 -1.07
CA ARG A 31 22.48 22.87 -0.16
C ARG A 31 22.67 21.53 -0.90
N GLY A 32 22.25 21.43 -2.15
CA GLY A 32 22.11 20.16 -2.85
C GLY A 32 20.70 19.58 -2.64
N SER A 33 20.51 18.31 -2.97
CA SER A 33 19.19 17.68 -2.81
C SER A 33 18.68 17.78 -1.38
N ASP A 34 17.48 18.30 -1.18
CA ASP A 34 16.76 18.25 0.10
C ASP A 34 16.20 16.84 0.26
N TRP A 35 16.37 16.20 1.41
CA TRP A 35 15.85 14.86 1.72
C TRP A 35 15.11 14.93 3.04
N ARG A 36 13.83 14.56 3.05
CA ARG A 36 13.02 14.56 4.27
C ARG A 36 11.95 13.49 4.26
N LEU A 37 11.51 13.14 5.46
CA LEU A 37 10.34 12.29 5.64
C LEU A 37 9.08 13.12 5.52
N ALA A 38 8.08 12.60 4.83
CA ALA A 38 6.77 13.21 4.69
C ALA A 38 5.69 12.13 4.70
N THR A 39 4.51 12.45 5.24
CA THR A 39 3.34 11.58 5.17
C THR A 39 2.52 11.95 3.94
N VAL A 40 2.21 10.96 3.10
CA VAL A 40 1.31 11.15 1.95
C VAL A 40 -0.07 11.54 2.47
N THR A 41 -0.59 12.66 2.00
CA THR A 41 -1.94 13.15 2.31
C THR A 41 -2.92 12.85 1.17
N ALA A 42 -2.44 12.79 -0.08
CA ALA A 42 -3.24 12.39 -1.23
C ALA A 42 -2.40 11.68 -2.30
N GLU A 43 -3.04 10.76 -3.01
CA GLU A 43 -2.55 10.22 -4.29
C GLU A 43 -3.26 10.96 -5.42
N ASN A 44 -2.48 11.46 -6.37
CA ASN A 44 -3.00 12.09 -7.56
C ASN A 44 -2.93 11.03 -8.67
N ASN A 45 -4.05 10.74 -9.34
CA ASN A 45 -4.19 9.65 -10.33
C ASN A 45 -3.32 9.82 -11.61
N ASP A 46 -2.20 10.54 -11.53
CA ASP A 46 -1.21 10.83 -12.56
C ASP A 46 0.19 10.28 -12.21
N GLY A 47 0.29 9.43 -11.18
CA GLY A 47 1.57 8.88 -10.70
C GLY A 47 2.32 9.83 -9.76
N THR A 48 1.65 10.85 -9.23
CA THR A 48 2.21 11.75 -8.21
C THR A 48 1.46 11.63 -6.89
N VAL A 49 2.10 12.12 -5.82
CA VAL A 49 1.51 12.22 -4.49
C VAL A 49 1.58 13.66 -3.98
N THR A 50 0.75 13.93 -2.98
CA THR A 50 0.80 15.14 -2.17
C THR A 50 1.28 14.76 -0.77
N ALA A 51 2.29 15.46 -0.26
CA ALA A 51 2.86 15.26 1.07
C ALA A 51 3.56 16.54 1.54
N ASP A 52 3.51 16.84 2.83
CA ASP A 52 4.16 18.04 3.42
C ASP A 52 3.81 19.34 2.67
N ASP A 53 2.52 19.50 2.36
CA ASP A 53 1.95 20.62 1.58
C ASP A 53 2.53 20.81 0.16
N ILE A 54 3.26 19.82 -0.35
CA ILE A 54 3.76 19.79 -1.72
C ILE A 54 2.89 18.85 -2.55
N THR A 55 2.28 19.40 -3.59
CA THR A 55 1.52 18.65 -4.60
C THR A 55 2.41 18.26 -5.78
N GLY A 56 2.13 17.12 -6.41
CA GLY A 56 2.80 16.74 -7.66
C GLY A 56 4.18 16.11 -7.46
N ILE A 57 4.42 15.49 -6.29
CA ILE A 57 5.66 14.77 -6.01
C ILE A 57 5.64 13.48 -6.84
N ARG A 58 6.57 13.32 -7.78
CA ARG A 58 6.57 12.17 -8.70
C ARG A 58 7.06 10.91 -7.98
N CYS A 59 6.29 9.83 -8.08
CA CYS A 59 6.69 8.55 -7.50
C CYS A 59 7.78 7.88 -8.35
N MET A 60 8.77 7.29 -7.68
CA MET A 60 9.72 6.38 -8.31
C MET A 60 9.02 5.10 -8.77
N GLU A 61 9.60 4.40 -9.75
CA GLU A 61 9.09 3.11 -10.22
C GLU A 61 9.01 2.06 -9.10
N THR A 62 9.83 2.18 -8.06
CA THR A 62 9.79 1.32 -6.88
C THR A 62 8.60 1.59 -5.95
N TYR A 63 7.84 2.67 -6.17
CA TYR A 63 6.72 3.11 -5.35
C TYR A 63 5.44 3.23 -6.19
N THR A 64 4.97 2.09 -6.71
CA THR A 64 3.86 2.02 -7.68
C THR A 64 2.46 2.05 -7.07
N GLN A 65 2.33 1.89 -5.75
CA GLN A 65 1.04 1.81 -5.06
C GLN A 65 1.01 2.79 -3.88
N PRO A 66 1.18 4.11 -4.13
CA PRO A 66 1.13 5.10 -3.07
C PRO A 66 -0.23 5.11 -2.38
N ARG A 67 -0.24 5.51 -1.11
CA ARG A 67 -1.48 5.67 -0.36
C ARG A 67 -1.35 6.80 0.66
N ALA A 68 -2.45 7.52 0.87
CA ALA A 68 -2.58 8.40 2.04
C ALA A 68 -2.27 7.64 3.34
N GLY A 69 -1.43 8.25 4.18
CA GLY A 69 -0.89 7.68 5.42
C GLY A 69 0.48 7.02 5.28
N ASP A 70 0.97 6.78 4.05
CA ASP A 70 2.34 6.26 3.87
C ASP A 70 3.38 7.29 4.32
N LEU A 71 4.32 6.86 5.16
CA LEU A 71 5.52 7.63 5.49
C LEU A 71 6.59 7.36 4.41
N ILE A 72 7.00 8.40 3.69
CA ILE A 72 7.89 8.30 2.54
C ILE A 72 9.10 9.22 2.69
N VAL A 73 10.19 8.90 1.98
CA VAL A 73 11.26 9.88 1.71
C VAL A 73 10.89 10.67 0.46
N ILE A 74 10.88 11.99 0.58
CA ILE A 74 10.81 12.90 -0.55
C ILE A 74 12.16 13.59 -0.73
N THR A 75 12.52 13.82 -1.99
CA THR A 75 13.71 14.60 -2.33
C THR A 75 13.43 15.67 -3.38
N GLN A 76 14.03 16.84 -3.18
CA GLN A 76 13.99 17.92 -4.17
C GLN A 76 15.29 17.95 -4.97
N SER A 77 15.19 18.03 -6.29
CA SER A 77 16.34 18.40 -7.13
C SER A 77 16.64 19.90 -7.01
N SER A 78 17.85 20.32 -7.38
CA SER A 78 18.19 21.76 -7.47
C SER A 78 17.35 22.54 -8.48
N SER A 79 16.69 21.84 -9.43
CA SER A 79 15.72 22.41 -10.37
C SER A 79 14.30 22.52 -9.79
N GLY A 80 14.10 22.17 -8.52
CA GLY A 80 12.82 22.28 -7.82
C GLY A 80 11.87 21.08 -7.99
N ASN A 81 12.26 20.05 -8.74
CA ASN A 81 11.42 18.86 -8.96
C ASN A 81 11.43 17.97 -7.73
N TRP A 82 10.27 17.46 -7.34
CA TRP A 82 10.12 16.55 -6.21
C TRP A 82 9.97 15.10 -6.67
N LEU A 83 10.70 14.20 -6.01
CA LEU A 83 10.62 12.75 -6.17
C LEU A 83 10.25 12.09 -4.84
N ALA A 84 9.38 11.09 -4.86
CA ALA A 84 9.08 10.21 -3.74
C ALA A 84 9.80 8.87 -3.95
N LEU A 85 10.77 8.55 -3.08
CA LEU A 85 11.59 7.35 -3.22
C LEU A 85 10.81 6.07 -2.86
N GLY A 86 9.84 6.18 -1.96
CA GLY A 86 9.02 5.08 -1.48
C GLY A 86 8.83 5.09 0.03
N ARG A 87 8.13 4.06 0.52
CA ARG A 87 7.75 3.93 1.94
C ARG A 87 8.94 3.57 2.82
N THR A 88 9.02 4.17 4.00
CA THR A 88 10.01 3.87 5.04
C THR A 88 9.42 3.02 6.15
N THR A 89 8.87 1.86 5.81
CA THR A 89 8.37 0.92 6.83
C THR A 89 9.52 0.14 7.47
N THR A 90 9.42 -0.10 8.77
CA THR A 90 10.31 -1.01 9.51
C THR A 90 9.68 -2.39 9.71
N VAL A 91 8.43 -2.57 9.26
CA VAL A 91 7.66 -3.79 9.42
C VAL A 91 7.14 -4.19 8.04
N ASP A 92 7.43 -5.42 7.65
CA ASP A 92 6.86 -5.99 6.44
C ASP A 92 5.36 -6.19 6.63
N PRO A 93 4.54 -6.00 5.59
CA PRO A 93 3.14 -6.37 5.64
C PRO A 93 2.99 -7.83 6.10
N ASP A 94 2.10 -8.06 7.05
CA ASP A 94 1.79 -9.41 7.54
C ASP A 94 0.34 -9.79 7.20
N TRP A 95 0.10 -11.10 7.18
CA TRP A 95 -1.19 -11.69 6.89
C TRP A 95 -2.15 -11.47 8.06
N THR A 96 -3.23 -10.76 7.79
CA THR A 96 -4.31 -10.52 8.75
C THR A 96 -5.41 -11.56 8.58
N PRO A 97 -5.82 -12.29 9.63
CA PRO A 97 -6.91 -13.27 9.54
C PRO A 97 -8.23 -12.64 9.10
N LEU A 98 -9.01 -13.38 8.30
CA LEU A 98 -10.37 -13.03 7.91
C LEU A 98 -11.39 -13.78 8.76
N THR A 99 -12.45 -13.08 9.17
CA THR A 99 -13.59 -13.70 9.84
C THR A 99 -14.49 -14.39 8.82
N LEU A 100 -14.67 -15.70 8.97
CA LEU A 100 -15.56 -16.49 8.13
C LEU A 100 -17.02 -16.32 8.55
N ALA A 101 -17.94 -16.49 7.60
CA ALA A 101 -19.36 -16.56 7.89
C ALA A 101 -19.69 -17.80 8.75
N ALA A 102 -20.78 -17.73 9.50
CA ALA A 102 -21.21 -18.85 10.35
C ALA A 102 -21.41 -20.13 9.51
N GLY A 103 -20.92 -21.26 10.04
CA GLY A 103 -20.95 -22.55 9.35
C GLY A 103 -19.76 -22.80 8.40
N PHE A 104 -18.81 -21.87 8.30
CA PHE A 104 -17.56 -22.06 7.56
C PHE A 104 -16.34 -22.07 8.48
N GLN A 105 -15.32 -22.82 8.08
CA GLN A 105 -14.07 -23.00 8.82
C GLN A 105 -12.89 -23.28 7.88
N ASN A 106 -11.67 -23.28 8.43
CA ASN A 106 -10.56 -23.94 7.76
C ASN A 106 -10.79 -25.46 7.82
N PRO A 107 -10.72 -26.20 6.70
CA PRO A 107 -10.98 -27.64 6.65
C PRO A 107 -9.89 -28.53 7.28
N GLY A 108 -8.98 -27.97 8.08
CA GLY A 108 -7.89 -28.70 8.76
C GLY A 108 -6.61 -28.85 7.93
N HIS A 109 -6.51 -28.15 6.79
CA HIS A 109 -5.33 -28.16 5.92
C HIS A 109 -5.18 -26.85 5.15
N GLY A 110 -3.94 -26.50 4.80
CA GLY A 110 -3.61 -25.21 4.20
C GLY A 110 -3.70 -24.06 5.21
N TYR A 111 -3.57 -22.83 4.74
CA TYR A 111 -3.59 -21.65 5.62
C TYR A 111 -5.01 -21.26 6.04
N THR A 112 -5.14 -20.66 7.23
CA THR A 112 -6.36 -19.94 7.63
C THR A 112 -6.63 -18.79 6.68
N ALA A 113 -7.89 -18.59 6.31
CA ALA A 113 -8.31 -17.49 5.45
C ALA A 113 -7.76 -16.16 6.00
N SER A 114 -6.95 -15.49 5.19
CA SER A 114 -6.24 -14.27 5.58
C SER A 114 -6.07 -13.36 4.38
N TYR A 115 -5.82 -12.08 4.62
CA TYR A 115 -5.41 -11.13 3.60
C TYR A 115 -4.06 -10.50 3.92
N LEU A 116 -3.32 -10.12 2.87
CA LEU A 116 -2.13 -9.29 2.94
C LEU A 116 -2.41 -8.00 2.18
N ARG A 117 -1.99 -6.87 2.75
CA ARG A 117 -2.12 -5.55 2.12
C ARG A 117 -0.75 -4.95 1.83
N GLU A 118 -0.46 -4.75 0.56
CA GLU A 118 0.75 -4.07 0.08
C GLU A 118 0.35 -2.79 -0.66
N GLY A 119 0.38 -1.65 0.06
CA GLY A 119 -0.16 -0.39 -0.45
C GLY A 119 -1.66 -0.51 -0.73
N ARG A 120 -2.03 -0.43 -2.01
CA ARG A 120 -3.41 -0.64 -2.52
C ARG A 120 -3.67 -2.06 -3.03
N ARG A 121 -2.65 -2.90 -3.16
CA ARG A 121 -2.81 -4.29 -3.59
C ARG A 121 -3.23 -5.15 -2.40
N ILE A 122 -4.26 -5.96 -2.61
CA ILE A 122 -4.74 -6.95 -1.66
C ILE A 122 -4.47 -8.34 -2.24
N TYR A 123 -3.92 -9.22 -1.42
CA TYR A 123 -3.78 -10.63 -1.71
C TYR A 123 -4.59 -11.42 -0.69
N LEU A 124 -5.29 -12.45 -1.12
CA LEU A 124 -5.93 -13.40 -0.22
C LEU A 124 -5.19 -14.73 -0.23
N ARG A 125 -5.31 -15.46 0.87
CA ARG A 125 -4.81 -16.83 0.98
C ARG A 125 -5.73 -17.68 1.84
N GLY A 126 -5.50 -18.98 1.78
CA GLY A 126 -6.08 -19.94 2.71
C GLY A 126 -7.25 -20.70 2.12
N ARG A 127 -7.81 -21.61 2.92
CA ARG A 127 -8.89 -22.50 2.50
C ARG A 127 -10.12 -22.33 3.37
N ILE A 128 -11.28 -22.44 2.73
CA ILE A 128 -12.57 -22.34 3.37
C ILE A 128 -13.39 -23.57 2.99
N GLY A 129 -13.93 -24.26 3.99
CA GLY A 129 -14.91 -25.33 3.83
C GLY A 129 -16.06 -25.14 4.83
N PRO A 130 -17.22 -25.75 4.57
CA PRO A 130 -18.31 -25.73 5.55
C PRO A 130 -17.96 -26.64 6.72
N THR A 131 -18.65 -26.46 7.86
CA THR A 131 -18.52 -27.38 9.00
C THR A 131 -19.02 -28.78 8.68
N SER A 132 -19.92 -28.91 7.71
CA SER A 132 -20.40 -30.18 7.16
C SER A 132 -20.97 -30.00 5.75
N GLY A 133 -20.93 -31.06 4.94
CA GLY A 133 -21.54 -31.07 3.60
C GLY A 133 -20.75 -30.31 2.54
N THR A 134 -21.46 -29.66 1.62
CA THR A 134 -20.90 -28.90 0.49
C THR A 134 -21.26 -27.42 0.58
N ILE A 135 -20.47 -26.58 -0.08
CA ILE A 135 -20.70 -25.15 -0.20
C ILE A 135 -21.79 -24.92 -1.26
N ALA A 136 -22.96 -24.45 -0.83
CA ALA A 136 -24.05 -24.11 -1.73
C ALA A 136 -23.67 -23.04 -2.76
N ASN A 137 -24.39 -22.99 -3.89
CA ASN A 137 -24.26 -21.90 -4.85
C ASN A 137 -24.63 -20.56 -4.19
N ASN A 138 -23.89 -19.49 -4.48
CA ASN A 138 -24.07 -18.16 -3.87
C ASN A 138 -23.95 -18.14 -2.34
N ALA A 139 -23.31 -19.14 -1.74
CA ALA A 139 -23.06 -19.12 -0.30
C ALA A 139 -22.08 -17.99 0.04
N THR A 140 -22.44 -17.15 1.00
CA THR A 140 -21.53 -16.14 1.55
C THR A 140 -20.50 -16.81 2.44
N LEU A 141 -19.24 -16.84 2.01
CA LEU A 141 -18.14 -17.48 2.71
C LEU A 141 -17.56 -16.59 3.81
N LEU A 142 -17.44 -15.30 3.50
CA LEU A 142 -16.98 -14.24 4.39
C LEU A 142 -17.39 -12.86 3.84
N THR A 143 -17.25 -11.84 4.67
CA THR A 143 -17.32 -10.44 4.24
C THR A 143 -15.99 -9.76 4.54
N LEU A 144 -15.39 -9.16 3.52
CA LEU A 144 -14.14 -8.43 3.63
C LEU A 144 -14.33 -7.15 4.46
N PRO A 145 -13.40 -6.81 5.36
CA PRO A 145 -13.37 -5.52 6.03
C PRO A 145 -13.46 -4.35 5.03
N ALA A 146 -14.20 -3.30 5.38
CA ALA A 146 -14.40 -2.12 4.53
C ALA A 146 -13.09 -1.53 3.98
N ALA A 147 -12.01 -1.58 4.77
CA ALA A 147 -10.70 -1.06 4.41
C ALA A 147 -10.01 -1.80 3.24
N ILE A 148 -10.53 -2.96 2.83
CA ILE A 148 -9.99 -3.79 1.75
C ILE A 148 -11.06 -4.23 0.74
N GLN A 149 -12.21 -3.56 0.66
CA GLN A 149 -13.23 -3.89 -0.34
C GLN A 149 -12.81 -3.42 -1.75
N PRO A 150 -13.08 -4.20 -2.81
CA PRO A 150 -12.72 -3.79 -4.16
C PRO A 150 -13.60 -2.66 -4.68
N ALA A 151 -13.05 -1.81 -5.54
CA ALA A 151 -13.78 -0.71 -6.19
C ALA A 151 -14.74 -1.18 -7.30
N ALA A 152 -14.67 -2.46 -7.69
CA ALA A 152 -15.52 -3.10 -8.68
C ALA A 152 -15.87 -4.52 -8.23
N VAL A 153 -16.96 -5.09 -8.76
CA VAL A 153 -17.19 -6.53 -8.62
C VAL A 153 -16.08 -7.26 -9.35
N CYS A 154 -15.48 -8.24 -8.70
CA CYS A 154 -14.38 -9.01 -9.26
C CYS A 154 -14.64 -10.50 -9.14
N ALA A 155 -14.04 -11.29 -10.04
CA ALA A 155 -14.21 -12.74 -10.06
C ALA A 155 -12.89 -13.44 -10.38
N TRP A 156 -12.68 -14.60 -9.75
CA TRP A 156 -11.49 -15.43 -9.94
C TRP A 156 -11.87 -16.89 -10.13
N ALA A 157 -11.13 -17.55 -11.00
CA ALA A 157 -11.05 -19.00 -11.01
C ALA A 157 -10.18 -19.43 -9.81
N VAL A 158 -10.71 -20.28 -8.94
CA VAL A 158 -10.02 -20.74 -7.74
C VAL A 158 -10.02 -22.26 -7.65
N VAL A 159 -9.00 -22.79 -6.99
CA VAL A 159 -8.89 -24.22 -6.72
C VAL A 159 -9.98 -24.70 -5.76
N ARG A 160 -10.42 -25.95 -5.95
CA ARG A 160 -11.38 -26.68 -5.12
C ARG A 160 -11.01 -28.17 -5.06
N ASP A 161 -11.88 -29.00 -4.50
CA ASP A 161 -11.68 -30.46 -4.34
C ASP A 161 -10.95 -31.10 -5.52
N ALA A 162 -9.82 -31.76 -5.23
CA ALA A 162 -9.01 -32.43 -6.25
C ALA A 162 -9.71 -33.66 -6.86
N SER A 163 -10.78 -34.16 -6.22
CA SER A 163 -11.57 -35.31 -6.68
C SER A 163 -12.57 -34.98 -7.78
N VAL A 164 -12.74 -33.69 -8.14
CA VAL A 164 -13.62 -33.24 -9.23
C VAL A 164 -12.77 -32.52 -10.27
N VAL A 165 -12.87 -32.90 -11.55
CA VAL A 165 -12.08 -32.32 -12.65
C VAL A 165 -13.00 -31.53 -13.61
N PRO A 166 -12.68 -30.27 -13.96
CA PRO A 166 -11.55 -29.49 -13.44
C PRO A 166 -11.75 -29.11 -11.96
N ALA A 167 -10.66 -29.17 -11.19
CA ALA A 167 -10.64 -28.84 -9.76
C ALA A 167 -10.66 -27.32 -9.53
N VAL A 168 -11.56 -26.63 -10.23
CA VAL A 168 -11.68 -25.18 -10.27
C VAL A 168 -13.15 -24.78 -10.12
N CYS A 169 -13.42 -23.71 -9.39
CA CYS A 169 -14.72 -23.03 -9.41
C CYS A 169 -14.51 -21.51 -9.44
N ARG A 170 -15.61 -20.76 -9.57
CA ARG A 170 -15.59 -19.30 -9.53
C ARG A 170 -15.91 -18.80 -8.13
N LEU A 171 -15.05 -17.91 -7.62
CA LEU A 171 -15.40 -17.01 -6.52
C LEU A 171 -15.62 -15.59 -7.05
N GLU A 172 -16.64 -14.92 -6.52
CA GLU A 172 -16.89 -13.51 -6.75
C GLU A 172 -16.71 -12.72 -5.46
N ILE A 173 -16.24 -11.49 -5.60
CA ILE A 173 -16.18 -10.50 -4.53
C ILE A 173 -17.06 -9.32 -4.95
N SER A 174 -18.10 -9.03 -4.19
CA SER A 174 -18.99 -7.90 -4.43
C SER A 174 -18.33 -6.56 -4.04
N LEU A 175 -18.94 -5.44 -4.45
CA LEU A 175 -18.55 -4.09 -4.01
C LEU A 175 -18.61 -3.91 -2.48
N THR A 176 -19.47 -4.68 -1.81
CA THR A 176 -19.60 -4.65 -0.34
C THR A 176 -18.73 -5.70 0.34
N GLY A 177 -17.78 -6.30 -0.38
CA GLY A 177 -16.83 -7.26 0.14
C GLY A 177 -17.37 -8.68 0.38
N ILE A 178 -18.58 -9.01 -0.09
CA ILE A 178 -19.11 -10.37 0.04
C ILE A 178 -18.31 -11.29 -0.87
N VAL A 179 -17.69 -12.32 -0.29
CA VAL A 179 -17.00 -13.38 -1.03
C VAL A 179 -17.94 -14.57 -1.13
N GLN A 180 -18.28 -14.98 -2.35
CA GLN A 180 -19.28 -16.03 -2.59
C GLN A 180 -18.88 -16.96 -3.74
N THR A 181 -19.37 -18.20 -3.68
CA THR A 181 -19.26 -19.18 -4.76
C THR A 181 -20.28 -18.92 -5.87
N PHE A 182 -19.89 -19.21 -7.10
CA PHE A 182 -20.80 -19.26 -8.24
C PHE A 182 -20.65 -20.59 -8.97
N GLN A 183 -21.27 -21.64 -8.40
CA GLN A 183 -21.19 -23.02 -8.84
C GLN A 183 -22.55 -23.71 -8.64
N SER A 184 -23.23 -24.10 -9.71
CA SER A 184 -24.59 -24.68 -9.67
C SER A 184 -24.65 -26.21 -9.65
N SER A 185 -23.55 -26.90 -9.97
CA SER A 185 -23.44 -28.36 -9.97
C SER A 185 -22.12 -28.82 -9.37
N ASN A 186 -22.04 -30.07 -8.90
CA ASN A 186 -20.86 -30.62 -8.23
C ASN A 186 -20.34 -29.66 -7.15
N LEU A 187 -21.15 -29.31 -6.15
CA LEU A 187 -20.79 -28.29 -5.17
C LEU A 187 -19.50 -28.65 -4.40
N PRO A 188 -18.60 -27.68 -4.16
CA PRO A 188 -17.32 -27.99 -3.52
C PRO A 188 -17.45 -28.29 -2.03
N THR A 189 -16.55 -29.10 -1.47
CA THR A 189 -16.43 -29.24 -0.01
C THR A 189 -15.37 -28.29 0.56
N TRP A 190 -14.52 -27.72 -0.29
CA TRP A 190 -13.67 -26.59 0.05
C TRP A 190 -13.28 -25.76 -1.18
N VAL A 191 -12.90 -24.51 -0.95
CA VAL A 191 -12.32 -23.60 -1.95
C VAL A 191 -11.05 -22.96 -1.41
N GLY A 192 -10.09 -22.70 -2.29
CA GLY A 192 -8.88 -21.92 -2.00
C GLY A 192 -9.08 -20.44 -2.31
N LEU A 193 -8.47 -19.57 -1.52
CA LEU A 193 -8.33 -18.15 -1.81
C LEU A 193 -6.97 -17.82 -2.43
N ASP A 194 -6.06 -18.79 -2.46
CA ASP A 194 -4.72 -18.63 -2.98
C ASP A 194 -4.78 -18.19 -4.46
N GLY A 195 -4.10 -17.08 -4.79
CA GLY A 195 -4.11 -16.50 -6.13
C GLY A 195 -5.14 -15.39 -6.36
N ILE A 196 -6.06 -15.17 -5.42
CA ILE A 196 -6.93 -13.98 -5.47
C ILE A 196 -6.10 -12.76 -5.12
N SER A 197 -6.09 -11.78 -6.02
CA SER A 197 -5.54 -10.46 -5.74
C SER A 197 -6.23 -9.37 -6.56
N TYR A 198 -6.39 -8.20 -5.96
CA TYR A 198 -7.02 -7.02 -6.56
C TYR A 198 -6.44 -5.74 -5.99
N THR A 199 -6.75 -4.63 -6.63
CA THR A 199 -6.38 -3.28 -6.18
C THR A 199 -7.64 -2.58 -5.69
N ILE A 200 -7.53 -1.88 -4.56
CA ILE A 200 -8.59 -1.04 -3.99
C ILE A 200 -8.38 0.43 -4.31
#